data_AF-A0A2D8YW31-F1
#
_entry.id   AF-A0A2D8YW31-F1
#
_cell.length_a   1.000
_cell.length_b   1.000
_cell.length_c   1.000
_cell.angle_alpha   90.00
_cell.angle_beta   90.00
_cell.angle_gamma   90.00
#
_symmetry.space_group_name_H-M   'P 1'
#
loop_
_entity.id
_entity.type
_entity.pdbx_description
1 polymer ?
#
loop_
_entity_poly.entity_id
_entity_poly.type
_entity_poly.pdbx_seq_one_letter_code
_entity_poly.pdbx_strand_id
1 'polypeptide(L)'
;DGRFDNIAKSFLTLGDLIGRPDRGRACAAKAQEIINDLAAARAEIPAAERPRVYYGRGADGLQTGVKGSINVELLHHAGAVNVADQAGEGGLTKVSLEQVLGWDPDVVLTTDPNFFDLIWTHDVWKTLPAVKAGRVYLSPTVPWGWFDRPPSANRLIGLHWLLAVLYPDRFLQGLADRARDFYSFFYHLDLDADRLAMILGPGSHPGNPRIP
;
A
#
# COMPACT_ATOMS: atom_id res chain seq x y z
N ASP A 1 -13.15 12.21 -3.09
CA ASP A 1 -12.88 11.31 -4.23
C ASP A 1 -11.90 10.17 -3.89
N GLY A 2 -11.51 10.00 -2.61
CA GLY A 2 -10.68 8.86 -2.17
C GLY A 2 -9.17 9.01 -2.39
N ARG A 3 -8.74 10.10 -3.06
CA ARG A 3 -7.31 10.44 -3.24
C ARG A 3 -6.63 10.70 -1.89
N PHE A 4 -5.38 10.32 -1.78
CA PHE A 4 -4.62 10.38 -0.54
C PHE A 4 -4.56 11.81 0.04
N ASP A 5 -4.17 12.78 -0.78
CA ASP A 5 -4.06 14.19 -0.36
C ASP A 5 -5.42 14.84 -0.01
N ASN A 6 -6.53 14.25 -0.47
CA ASN A 6 -7.87 14.75 -0.22
C ASN A 6 -8.54 14.16 1.03
N ILE A 7 -7.87 13.26 1.77
CA ILE A 7 -8.46 12.59 2.93
C ILE A 7 -8.85 13.61 4.01
N ALA A 8 -7.98 14.56 4.35
CA ALA A 8 -8.26 15.57 5.37
C ALA A 8 -9.49 16.43 5.00
N LYS A 9 -9.55 16.90 3.75
CA LYS A 9 -10.71 17.64 3.22
C LYS A 9 -12.00 16.81 3.27
N SER A 10 -11.91 15.52 2.96
CA SER A 10 -13.06 14.62 2.99
C SER A 10 -13.64 14.48 4.41
N PHE A 11 -12.79 14.43 5.44
CA PHE A 11 -13.24 14.42 6.84
C PHE A 11 -13.93 15.73 7.27
N LEU A 12 -13.44 16.89 6.82
CA LEU A 12 -14.10 18.17 7.06
C LEU A 12 -15.50 18.18 6.45
N THR A 13 -15.59 17.89 5.15
CA THR A 13 -16.87 17.89 4.43
C THR A 13 -17.87 16.89 5.02
N LEU A 14 -17.41 15.68 5.36
CA LEU A 14 -18.29 14.68 5.95
C LEU A 14 -18.77 15.10 7.35
N GLY A 15 -17.87 15.65 8.17
CA GLY A 15 -18.21 16.13 9.51
C GLY A 15 -19.29 17.22 9.48
N ASP A 16 -19.18 18.17 8.55
CA ASP A 16 -20.21 19.19 8.36
C ASP A 16 -21.53 18.59 7.89
N LEU A 17 -21.49 17.68 6.92
CA LEU A 17 -22.68 17.06 6.32
C LEU A 17 -23.49 16.21 7.32
N ILE A 18 -22.82 15.51 8.23
CA ILE A 18 -23.48 14.62 9.20
C ILE A 18 -23.73 15.28 10.57
N GLY A 19 -23.53 16.59 10.69
CA GLY A 19 -23.75 17.33 11.94
C GLY A 19 -22.73 17.00 13.04
N ARG A 20 -21.50 16.62 12.67
CA ARG A 20 -20.39 16.30 13.58
C ARG A 20 -19.11 17.10 13.23
N PRO A 21 -19.17 18.44 13.16
CA PRO A 21 -18.06 19.26 12.68
C PRO A 21 -16.79 19.17 13.53
N ASP A 22 -16.91 19.07 14.86
CA ASP A 22 -15.74 18.91 15.75
C ASP A 22 -14.99 17.61 15.48
N ARG A 23 -15.73 16.51 15.28
CA ARG A 23 -15.12 15.22 14.95
C ARG A 23 -14.50 15.24 13.56
N GLY A 24 -15.18 15.85 12.58
CA GLY A 24 -14.64 16.07 11.24
C GLY A 24 -13.30 16.83 11.28
N ARG A 25 -13.23 17.94 12.04
CA ARG A 25 -11.98 18.70 12.25
C ARG A 25 -10.88 17.88 12.92
N ALA A 26 -11.20 17.12 13.97
CA ALA A 26 -10.23 16.26 14.64
C ALA A 26 -9.66 15.19 13.69
N CYS A 27 -10.52 14.52 12.90
CA CYS A 27 -10.08 13.54 11.89
C CYS A 27 -9.24 14.18 10.79
N ALA A 28 -9.64 15.36 10.31
CA ALA A 28 -8.90 16.09 9.29
C ALA A 28 -7.51 16.51 9.78
N ALA A 29 -7.41 17.02 11.01
CA ALA A 29 -6.14 17.39 11.62
C ALA A 29 -5.20 16.18 11.74
N LYS A 30 -5.70 15.04 12.26
CA LYS A 30 -4.90 13.82 12.39
C LYS A 30 -4.48 13.25 11.04
N ALA A 31 -5.37 13.29 10.05
CA ALA A 31 -5.02 12.88 8.69
C ALA A 31 -3.93 13.77 8.09
N GLN A 32 -4.02 15.09 8.27
CA GLN A 32 -3.04 16.05 7.74
C GLN A 32 -1.67 15.89 8.42
N GLU A 33 -1.64 15.65 9.73
CA GLU A 33 -0.43 15.30 10.48
C GLU A 33 0.27 14.09 9.85
N ILE A 34 -0.47 12.97 9.68
CA ILE A 34 0.07 11.74 9.08
C ILE A 34 0.58 11.99 7.65
N ILE A 35 -0.18 12.73 6.83
CA ILE A 35 0.22 13.07 5.44
C ILE A 35 1.53 13.86 5.44
N ASN A 36 1.65 14.86 6.31
CA ASN A 36 2.84 15.71 6.40
C ASN A 36 4.07 14.92 6.86
N ASP A 37 3.91 14.08 7.89
CA ASP A 37 4.99 13.24 8.42
C ASP A 37 5.49 12.26 7.35
N LEU A 38 4.57 11.64 6.60
CA LEU A 38 4.88 10.73 5.52
C LEU A 38 5.55 11.44 4.34
N ALA A 39 5.12 12.65 4.01
CA ALA A 39 5.75 13.47 2.98
C ALA A 39 7.19 13.87 3.37
N ALA A 40 7.41 14.25 4.64
CA ALA A 40 8.73 14.55 5.17
C ALA A 40 9.64 13.31 5.13
N ALA A 41 9.16 12.16 5.60
CA ALA A 41 9.89 10.90 5.55
C ALA A 41 10.26 10.49 4.11
N ARG A 42 9.36 10.66 3.14
CA ARG A 42 9.64 10.40 1.72
C ARG A 42 10.73 11.32 1.17
N ALA A 43 10.77 12.59 1.59
CA ALA A 43 11.74 13.55 1.09
C ALA A 43 13.20 13.14 1.39
N GLU A 44 13.40 12.33 2.42
CA GLU A 44 14.69 11.76 2.83
C GLU A 44 15.10 10.50 2.03
N ILE A 45 14.28 10.05 1.06
CA ILE A 45 14.54 8.87 0.24
C ILE A 45 15.19 9.30 -1.09
N PRO A 46 16.50 9.02 -1.29
CA PRO A 46 17.20 9.37 -2.52
C PRO A 46 16.60 8.66 -3.72
N ALA A 47 16.62 9.30 -4.89
CA ALA A 47 16.08 8.71 -6.12
C ALA A 47 16.72 7.35 -6.48
N ALA A 48 18.01 7.18 -6.17
CA ALA A 48 18.75 5.94 -6.42
C ALA A 48 18.33 4.76 -5.52
N GLU A 49 17.67 5.02 -4.39
CA GLU A 49 17.20 3.99 -3.45
C GLU A 49 15.75 3.59 -3.70
N ARG A 50 15.06 4.21 -4.67
CA ARG A 50 13.64 4.01 -4.92
C ARG A 50 13.41 2.66 -5.62
N PRO A 51 12.73 1.69 -4.97
CA PRO A 51 12.54 0.38 -5.57
C PRO A 51 11.54 0.45 -6.73
N ARG A 52 11.76 -0.42 -7.71
CA ARG A 52 10.85 -0.75 -8.80
C ARG A 52 9.75 -1.65 -8.26
N VAL A 53 8.50 -1.23 -8.37
CA VAL A 53 7.35 -1.94 -7.81
C VAL A 53 6.37 -2.30 -8.91
N TYR A 54 5.92 -3.55 -8.93
CA TYR A 54 4.78 -4.01 -9.71
C TYR A 54 3.57 -4.26 -8.80
N TYR A 55 2.43 -3.65 -9.11
CA TYR A 55 1.15 -3.96 -8.44
C TYR A 55 0.27 -4.84 -9.33
N GLY A 56 0.18 -6.13 -9.01
CA GLY A 56 -0.68 -7.08 -9.72
C GLY A 56 -2.08 -7.13 -9.12
N ARG A 57 -3.09 -7.12 -9.99
CA ARG A 57 -4.51 -7.22 -9.65
C ARG A 57 -5.16 -8.39 -10.36
N GLY A 58 -6.24 -8.88 -9.75
CA GLY A 58 -6.96 -10.06 -10.23
C GLY A 58 -6.21 -11.34 -9.88
N ALA A 59 -6.87 -12.47 -10.05
CA ALA A 59 -6.33 -13.77 -9.66
C ALA A 59 -5.09 -14.19 -10.47
N ASP A 60 -4.90 -13.65 -11.68
CA ASP A 60 -3.73 -13.88 -12.52
C ASP A 60 -2.61 -12.85 -12.30
N GLY A 61 -2.90 -11.75 -11.59
CA GLY A 61 -1.98 -10.64 -11.38
C GLY A 61 -1.66 -9.84 -12.64
N LEU A 62 -2.44 -9.96 -13.72
CA LEU A 62 -2.16 -9.36 -15.04
C LEU A 62 -3.01 -8.12 -15.35
N GLN A 63 -3.73 -7.59 -14.36
CA GLN A 63 -4.25 -6.23 -14.39
C GLN A 63 -3.41 -5.34 -13.45
N THR A 64 -3.12 -4.11 -13.85
CA THR A 64 -2.34 -3.16 -13.03
C THR A 64 -2.81 -1.72 -13.21
N GLY A 65 -2.29 -0.81 -12.38
CA GLY A 65 -2.49 0.64 -12.54
C GLY A 65 -1.25 1.28 -13.17
N VAL A 66 -1.47 2.18 -14.13
CA VAL A 66 -0.40 2.94 -14.80
C VAL A 66 -0.35 4.38 -14.27
N LYS A 67 0.49 5.22 -14.88
CA LYS A 67 0.66 6.61 -14.49
C LYS A 67 -0.68 7.35 -14.48
N GLY A 68 -1.00 7.97 -13.34
CA GLY A 68 -2.25 8.69 -13.11
C GLY A 68 -3.37 7.86 -12.47
N SER A 69 -3.19 6.54 -12.32
CA SER A 69 -4.20 5.67 -11.73
C SER A 69 -4.26 5.85 -10.21
N ILE A 70 -5.46 6.13 -9.70
CA ILE A 70 -5.73 6.24 -8.25
C ILE A 70 -5.39 4.94 -7.51
N ASN A 71 -5.40 3.80 -8.20
CA ASN A 71 -5.18 2.48 -7.61
C ASN A 71 -3.72 2.24 -7.18
N VAL A 72 -2.78 3.03 -7.73
CA VAL A 72 -1.34 2.93 -7.46
C VAL A 72 -0.75 4.23 -6.94
N GLU A 73 -1.58 5.23 -6.60
CA GLU A 73 -1.09 6.55 -6.15
C GLU A 73 -0.19 6.46 -4.91
N LEU A 74 -0.40 5.45 -4.05
CA LEU A 74 0.43 5.21 -2.87
C LEU A 74 1.88 4.87 -3.23
N LEU A 75 2.14 4.30 -4.41
CA LEU A 75 3.52 4.10 -4.89
C LEU A 75 4.24 5.43 -5.04
N HIS A 76 3.56 6.45 -5.58
CA HIS A 76 4.12 7.79 -5.69
C HIS A 76 4.39 8.41 -4.30
N HIS A 77 3.46 8.28 -3.37
CA HIS A 77 3.62 8.79 -2.01
C HIS A 77 4.67 8.02 -1.19
N ALA A 78 4.99 6.77 -1.55
CA ALA A 78 6.10 6.02 -0.96
C ALA A 78 7.45 6.27 -1.65
N GLY A 79 7.46 7.10 -2.72
CA GLY A 79 8.65 7.31 -3.52
C GLY A 79 9.08 6.08 -4.32
N ALA A 80 8.19 5.13 -4.62
CA ALA A 80 8.50 3.98 -5.45
C ALA A 80 8.45 4.31 -6.94
N VAL A 81 9.13 3.51 -7.77
CA VAL A 81 9.01 3.53 -9.23
C VAL A 81 7.97 2.50 -9.65
N ASN A 82 6.81 2.93 -10.16
CA ASN A 82 5.83 2.01 -10.73
C ASN A 82 6.32 1.50 -12.08
N VAL A 83 6.69 0.23 -12.17
CA VAL A 83 7.20 -0.33 -13.44
C VAL A 83 6.14 -0.40 -14.53
N ALA A 84 4.86 -0.29 -14.19
CA ALA A 84 3.77 -0.27 -15.16
C ALA A 84 3.54 1.11 -15.79
N ASP A 85 4.20 2.18 -15.34
CA ASP A 85 4.03 3.53 -15.93
C ASP A 85 4.46 3.58 -17.40
N GLN A 86 5.34 2.67 -17.84
CA GLN A 86 5.73 2.53 -19.25
C GLN A 86 4.66 1.86 -20.12
N ALA A 87 3.60 1.29 -19.54
CA ALA A 87 2.48 0.70 -20.27
C ALA A 87 1.42 1.73 -20.70
N GLY A 88 1.57 3.00 -20.31
CA GLY A 88 0.70 4.09 -20.71
C GLY A 88 0.31 5.02 -19.56
N GLU A 89 -0.70 5.84 -19.80
CA GLU A 89 -1.27 6.76 -18.81
C GLU A 89 -2.77 6.50 -18.66
N GLY A 90 -3.34 6.83 -17.49
CA GLY A 90 -4.76 6.70 -17.21
C GLY A 90 -5.04 5.78 -16.02
N GLY A 91 -5.95 4.82 -16.22
CA GLY A 91 -6.51 3.99 -15.16
C GLY A 91 -5.86 2.60 -15.06
N LEU A 92 -6.72 1.60 -14.96
CA LEU A 92 -6.31 0.20 -14.94
C LEU A 92 -6.10 -0.30 -16.37
N THR A 93 -5.08 -1.12 -16.56
CA THR A 93 -4.79 -1.77 -17.83
C THR A 93 -4.49 -3.25 -17.63
N LYS A 94 -4.62 -4.03 -18.70
CA LYS A 94 -4.13 -5.41 -18.76
C LYS A 94 -2.70 -5.40 -19.30
N VAL A 95 -1.88 -6.29 -18.77
CA VAL A 95 -0.48 -6.48 -19.16
C VAL A 95 -0.21 -7.96 -19.41
N SER A 96 0.83 -8.28 -20.16
CA SER A 96 1.29 -9.66 -20.31
C SER A 96 2.33 -10.00 -19.24
N LEU A 97 2.50 -11.29 -18.95
CA LEU A 97 3.52 -11.74 -18.02
C LEU A 97 4.93 -11.42 -18.54
N GLU A 98 5.14 -11.52 -19.85
CA GLU A 98 6.41 -11.15 -20.50
C GLU A 98 6.74 -9.67 -20.31
N GLN A 99 5.74 -8.79 -20.32
CA GLN A 99 5.95 -7.38 -19.97
C GLN A 99 6.44 -7.27 -18.54
N VAL A 100 5.79 -7.93 -17.58
CA VAL A 100 6.19 -7.88 -16.16
C VAL A 100 7.60 -8.46 -15.94
N LEU A 101 7.98 -9.51 -16.66
CA LEU A 101 9.35 -10.04 -16.66
C LEU A 101 10.35 -9.01 -17.20
N GLY A 102 10.07 -8.40 -18.34
CA GLY A 102 10.93 -7.36 -18.92
C GLY A 102 11.03 -6.10 -18.06
N TRP A 103 10.02 -5.87 -17.22
CA TRP A 103 9.98 -4.77 -16.26
C TRP A 103 10.77 -5.03 -14.99
N ASP A 104 11.17 -6.27 -14.72
CA ASP A 104 12.08 -6.65 -13.63
C ASP A 104 11.86 -5.85 -12.33
N PRO A 105 10.70 -6.02 -11.66
CA PRO A 105 10.41 -5.30 -10.42
C PRO A 105 11.26 -5.83 -9.26
N ASP A 106 11.65 -4.93 -8.35
CA ASP A 106 12.31 -5.25 -7.08
C ASP A 106 11.31 -5.81 -6.05
N VAL A 107 10.04 -5.41 -6.17
CA VAL A 107 8.94 -5.80 -5.26
C VAL A 107 7.66 -6.04 -6.06
N VAL A 108 6.94 -7.11 -5.72
CA VAL A 108 5.58 -7.36 -6.21
C VAL A 108 4.57 -7.13 -5.09
N LEU A 109 3.53 -6.34 -5.35
CA LEU A 109 2.43 -6.09 -4.44
C LEU A 109 1.13 -6.64 -5.03
N THR A 110 0.24 -7.11 -4.16
CA THR A 110 -1.12 -7.50 -4.52
C THR A 110 -2.08 -7.26 -3.36
N THR A 111 -3.38 -7.17 -3.66
CA THR A 111 -4.47 -7.27 -2.67
C THR A 111 -5.27 -8.55 -2.85
N ASP A 112 -4.94 -9.37 -3.86
CA ASP A 112 -5.64 -10.58 -4.23
C ASP A 112 -4.88 -11.81 -3.68
N PRO A 113 -5.46 -12.56 -2.73
CA PRO A 113 -4.80 -13.74 -2.16
C PRO A 113 -4.59 -14.85 -3.19
N ASN A 114 -5.44 -14.96 -4.23
CA ASN A 114 -5.27 -15.99 -5.25
C ASN A 114 -4.02 -15.73 -6.08
N PHE A 115 -3.77 -14.47 -6.46
CA PHE A 115 -2.53 -14.11 -7.13
C PHE A 115 -1.33 -14.24 -6.19
N PHE A 116 -1.49 -13.85 -4.93
CA PHE A 116 -0.43 -14.02 -3.93
C PHE A 116 -0.01 -15.49 -3.81
N ASP A 117 -0.93 -16.46 -3.85
CA ASP A 117 -0.58 -17.89 -3.79
C ASP A 117 -0.07 -18.42 -5.15
N LEU A 118 -0.65 -17.96 -6.25
CA LEU A 118 -0.27 -18.37 -7.61
C LEU A 118 1.20 -18.04 -7.92
N ILE A 119 1.67 -16.85 -7.53
CA ILE A 119 3.00 -16.35 -7.91
C ILE A 119 4.14 -17.25 -7.41
N TRP A 120 3.93 -17.98 -6.32
CA TRP A 120 4.89 -18.93 -5.74
C TRP A 120 4.88 -20.31 -6.38
N THR A 121 3.85 -20.63 -7.17
CA THR A 121 3.61 -21.97 -7.74
C THR A 121 3.72 -22.00 -9.26
N HIS A 122 3.45 -20.89 -9.94
CA HIS A 122 3.46 -20.77 -11.39
C HIS A 122 4.88 -20.67 -11.98
N ASP A 123 5.20 -21.53 -12.96
CA ASP A 123 6.55 -21.71 -13.52
C ASP A 123 7.22 -20.40 -13.95
N VAL A 124 6.46 -19.54 -14.63
CA VAL A 124 7.01 -18.28 -15.16
C VAL A 124 7.15 -17.21 -14.05
N TRP A 125 6.18 -17.09 -13.14
CA TRP A 125 6.21 -16.07 -12.09
C TRP A 125 7.37 -16.29 -11.12
N LYS A 126 7.66 -17.54 -10.75
CA LYS A 126 8.80 -17.89 -9.89
C LYS A 126 10.16 -17.51 -10.47
N THR A 127 10.25 -17.24 -11.78
CA THR A 127 11.52 -16.84 -12.39
C THR A 127 11.92 -15.41 -12.02
N LEU A 128 10.96 -14.56 -11.62
CA LEU A 128 11.21 -13.17 -11.24
C LEU A 128 12.19 -13.07 -10.06
N PRO A 129 13.20 -12.18 -10.13
CA PRO A 129 14.11 -11.93 -9.02
C PRO A 129 13.40 -11.55 -7.71
N ALA A 130 12.38 -10.70 -7.75
CA ALA A 130 11.59 -10.35 -6.58
C ALA A 130 10.93 -11.57 -5.91
N VAL A 131 10.43 -12.53 -6.70
CA VAL A 131 9.79 -13.75 -6.16
C VAL A 131 10.84 -14.67 -5.54
N LYS A 132 11.99 -14.85 -6.19
CA LYS A 132 13.12 -15.62 -5.63
C LYS A 132 13.67 -15.01 -4.34
N ALA A 133 13.69 -13.69 -4.25
CA ALA A 133 14.07 -12.95 -3.05
C ALA A 133 12.95 -12.89 -1.98
N GLY A 134 11.78 -13.46 -2.26
CA GLY A 134 10.61 -13.44 -1.39
C GLY A 134 9.99 -12.05 -1.17
N ARG A 135 10.30 -11.08 -2.04
CA ARG A 135 9.80 -9.69 -2.00
C ARG A 135 8.45 -9.58 -2.71
N VAL A 136 7.50 -10.41 -2.29
CA VAL A 136 6.11 -10.38 -2.74
C VAL A 136 5.23 -10.18 -1.52
N TYR A 137 4.34 -9.18 -1.57
CA TYR A 137 3.52 -8.81 -0.42
C TYR A 137 2.03 -8.74 -0.75
N LEU A 138 1.23 -9.28 0.17
CA LEU A 138 -0.22 -9.15 0.19
C LEU A 138 -0.60 -7.99 1.11
N SER A 139 -1.14 -6.90 0.56
CA SER A 139 -1.59 -5.75 1.34
C SER A 139 -2.73 -6.16 2.28
N PRO A 140 -2.75 -5.68 3.54
CA PRO A 140 -3.87 -5.85 4.44
C PRO A 140 -5.19 -5.34 3.83
N THR A 141 -6.27 -6.09 4.09
CA THR A 141 -7.62 -5.80 3.56
C THR A 141 -8.71 -5.71 4.63
N VAL A 142 -8.38 -5.96 5.90
CA VAL A 142 -9.36 -6.02 7.00
C VAL A 142 -9.21 -4.81 7.94
N PRO A 143 -10.31 -4.12 8.31
CA PRO A 143 -11.66 -4.25 7.75
C PRO A 143 -11.79 -3.63 6.35
N TRP A 144 -10.83 -2.79 5.94
CA TRP A 144 -10.77 -2.19 4.61
C TRP A 144 -9.34 -2.15 4.08
N GLY A 145 -9.19 -2.19 2.75
CA GLY A 145 -7.90 -2.18 2.05
C GLY A 145 -6.97 -1.04 2.44
N TRP A 146 -5.71 -1.38 2.74
CA TRP A 146 -4.66 -0.42 3.07
C TRP A 146 -4.07 0.24 1.80
N PHE A 147 -4.03 -0.46 0.68
CA PHE A 147 -3.40 0.04 -0.55
C PHE A 147 -4.41 0.56 -1.60
N ASP A 148 -5.16 -0.36 -2.22
CA ASP A 148 -5.93 -0.05 -3.44
C ASP A 148 -7.44 0.08 -3.21
N ARG A 149 -8.10 -0.97 -2.72
CA ARG A 149 -9.58 -1.07 -2.76
C ARG A 149 -10.23 -1.18 -1.37
N PRO A 150 -11.19 -0.29 -1.02
CA PRO A 150 -11.51 0.97 -1.69
C PRO A 150 -10.49 2.07 -1.39
N PRO A 151 -10.32 3.08 -2.28
CA PRO A 151 -9.68 4.34 -1.94
C PRO A 151 -10.32 4.97 -0.69
N SER A 152 -9.59 5.02 0.42
CA SER A 152 -10.14 5.40 1.72
C SER A 152 -9.09 5.96 2.68
N ALA A 153 -9.53 6.39 3.87
CA ALA A 153 -8.65 6.82 4.95
C ALA A 153 -7.64 5.76 5.40
N ASN A 154 -7.89 4.46 5.13
CA ASN A 154 -6.95 3.38 5.44
C ASN A 154 -5.63 3.48 4.67
N ARG A 155 -5.57 4.31 3.63
CA ARG A 155 -4.32 4.63 2.95
C ARG A 155 -3.32 5.39 3.83
N LEU A 156 -3.77 6.05 4.90
CA LEU A 156 -2.89 6.68 5.89
C LEU A 156 -2.01 5.64 6.58
N ILE A 157 -2.60 4.57 7.13
CA ILE A 157 -1.83 3.44 7.69
C ILE A 157 -1.19 2.60 6.58
N GLY A 158 -1.85 2.48 5.43
CA GLY A 158 -1.32 1.75 4.28
C GLY A 158 -0.03 2.33 3.71
N LEU A 159 0.16 3.64 3.75
CA LEU A 159 1.42 4.25 3.33
C LEU A 159 2.55 4.01 4.34
N HIS A 160 2.26 3.98 5.65
CA HIS A 160 3.25 3.52 6.64
C HIS A 160 3.66 2.07 6.41
N TRP A 161 2.69 1.20 6.14
CA TRP A 161 2.95 -0.20 5.79
C TRP A 161 3.80 -0.33 4.52
N LEU A 162 3.44 0.41 3.47
CA LEU A 162 4.16 0.39 2.21
C LEU A 162 5.60 0.88 2.38
N LEU A 163 5.83 1.94 3.16
CA LEU A 163 7.19 2.39 3.50
C LEU A 163 7.98 1.32 4.26
N ALA A 164 7.35 0.59 5.19
CA ALA A 164 8.00 -0.53 5.88
C ALA A 164 8.32 -1.71 4.95
N VAL A 165 7.49 -1.96 3.93
CA VAL A 165 7.76 -2.97 2.89
C VAL A 165 8.93 -2.57 2.00
N LEU A 166 8.97 -1.30 1.58
CA LEU A 166 9.95 -0.82 0.62
C LEU A 166 11.30 -0.48 1.26
N TYR A 167 11.31 0.01 2.49
CA TYR A 167 12.50 0.44 3.24
C TYR A 167 12.43 -0.05 4.70
N PRO A 168 12.53 -1.37 4.93
CA PRO A 168 12.33 -1.97 6.25
C PRO A 168 13.29 -1.45 7.31
N ASP A 169 14.55 -1.20 6.96
CA ASP A 169 15.58 -0.69 7.88
C ASP A 169 15.22 0.68 8.48
N ARG A 170 14.36 1.45 7.80
CA ARG A 170 13.95 2.79 8.22
C ARG A 170 12.57 2.82 8.88
N PHE A 171 11.62 2.00 8.42
CA PHE A 171 10.21 2.17 8.79
C PHE A 171 9.56 0.96 9.49
N LEU A 172 10.23 -0.19 9.57
CA LEU A 172 9.63 -1.40 10.15
C LEU A 172 9.33 -1.27 11.65
N GLN A 173 10.26 -0.73 12.43
CA GLN A 173 10.16 -0.73 13.90
C GLN A 173 8.92 0.01 14.44
N GLY A 174 8.45 1.06 13.74
CA GLY A 174 7.31 1.86 14.17
C GLY A 174 5.95 1.43 13.62
N LEU A 175 5.89 0.43 12.72
CA LEU A 175 4.65 0.10 12.03
C LEU A 175 3.53 -0.37 12.98
N ALA A 176 3.87 -1.20 13.96
CA ALA A 176 2.90 -1.75 14.91
C ALA A 176 2.23 -0.64 15.73
N ASP A 177 3.01 0.31 16.24
CA ASP A 177 2.48 1.41 17.06
C ASP A 177 1.66 2.38 16.21
N ARG A 178 2.13 2.71 15.00
CA ARG A 178 1.33 3.52 14.06
C ARG A 178 0.00 2.85 13.70
N ALA A 179 -0.04 1.52 13.57
CA ALA A 179 -1.27 0.79 13.36
C ALA A 179 -2.20 0.88 14.58
N ARG A 180 -1.68 0.69 15.80
CA ARG A 180 -2.46 0.86 17.04
C ARG A 180 -3.06 2.26 17.15
N ASP A 181 -2.25 3.29 16.93
CA ASP A 181 -2.69 4.68 16.99
C ASP A 181 -3.77 4.99 15.95
N PHE A 182 -3.59 4.49 14.72
CA PHE A 182 -4.57 4.67 13.65
C PHE A 182 -5.91 4.00 13.99
N TYR A 183 -5.90 2.75 14.43
CA TYR A 183 -7.13 2.02 14.76
C TYR A 183 -7.79 2.55 16.04
N SER A 184 -7.02 2.92 17.06
CA SER A 184 -7.58 3.53 18.27
C SER A 184 -8.23 4.88 17.94
N PHE A 185 -7.58 5.72 17.13
CA PHE A 185 -8.13 7.04 16.80
C PHE A 185 -9.29 7.00 15.81
N PHE A 186 -9.18 6.27 14.69
CA PHE A 186 -10.20 6.30 13.62
C PHE A 186 -11.30 5.26 13.81
N TYR A 187 -10.98 4.09 14.37
CA TYR A 187 -11.92 3.00 14.57
C TYR A 187 -12.38 2.84 16.02
N HIS A 188 -11.80 3.60 16.96
CA HIS A 188 -12.08 3.45 18.40
C HIS A 188 -11.82 2.00 18.85
N LEU A 189 -10.80 1.38 18.27
CA LEU A 189 -10.44 -0.02 18.47
C LEU A 189 -9.00 -0.14 18.95
N ASP A 190 -8.82 -0.62 20.18
CA ASP A 190 -7.51 -0.97 20.68
C ASP A 190 -7.09 -2.34 20.12
N LEU A 191 -5.90 -2.36 19.51
CA LEU A 191 -5.31 -3.55 18.91
C LEU A 191 -4.29 -4.17 19.88
N ASP A 192 -4.66 -5.31 20.45
CA ASP A 192 -3.69 -6.23 21.01
C ASP A 192 -2.83 -6.88 19.91
N ALA A 193 -1.85 -7.69 20.31
CA ALA A 193 -0.94 -8.34 19.38
C ALA A 193 -1.67 -9.27 18.39
N ASP A 194 -2.67 -10.01 18.86
CA ASP A 194 -3.39 -10.98 18.05
C ASP A 194 -4.27 -10.29 16.99
N ARG A 195 -4.97 -9.22 17.35
CA ARG A 195 -5.76 -8.41 16.41
C ARG A 195 -4.88 -7.72 15.39
N LEU A 196 -3.72 -7.20 15.81
CA LEU A 196 -2.77 -6.61 14.88
C LEU A 196 -2.25 -7.66 13.88
N ALA A 197 -1.90 -8.85 14.36
CA ALA A 197 -1.48 -9.96 13.49
C ALA A 197 -2.60 -10.39 12.53
N MET A 198 -3.86 -10.42 12.98
CA MET A 198 -5.02 -10.72 12.14
C MET A 198 -5.24 -9.65 11.05
N ILE A 199 -5.10 -8.37 11.39
CA ILE A 199 -5.25 -7.26 10.44
C ILE A 199 -4.16 -7.32 9.38
N LEU A 200 -2.90 -7.48 9.80
CA LEU A 200 -1.78 -7.63 8.88
C LEU A 200 -1.98 -8.87 8.02
N GLY A 201 -2.30 -10.02 8.61
CA GLY A 201 -2.53 -11.27 7.88
C GLY A 201 -1.26 -11.85 7.24
N PRO A 202 -1.34 -13.07 6.69
CA PRO A 202 -0.21 -13.73 6.06
C PRO A 202 0.22 -12.99 4.78
N GLY A 203 1.53 -12.79 4.60
CA GLY A 203 2.10 -12.16 3.40
C GLY A 203 2.17 -10.64 3.44
N SER A 204 1.68 -9.97 4.48
CA SER A 204 1.81 -8.51 4.62
C SER A 204 3.01 -8.08 5.45
N HIS A 205 3.63 -8.99 6.20
CA HIS A 205 4.68 -8.65 7.15
C HIS A 205 5.93 -8.13 6.44
N PRO A 206 6.29 -6.85 6.63
CA PRO A 206 7.54 -6.34 6.09
C PRO A 206 8.73 -6.97 6.83
N GLY A 207 9.84 -7.17 6.12
CA GLY A 207 11.05 -7.77 6.69
C GLY A 207 11.01 -9.30 6.91
N ASN A 208 9.91 -9.99 6.60
CA ASN A 208 9.84 -11.45 6.62
C ASN A 208 9.43 -11.99 5.23
N PRO A 209 10.35 -11.99 4.26
CA PRO A 209 10.07 -12.49 2.91
C PRO A 209 9.67 -13.96 2.98
N ARG A 210 8.59 -14.34 2.28
CA ARG A 210 8.25 -15.76 2.10
C ARG A 210 9.31 -16.37 1.19
N ILE A 211 10.19 -17.20 1.75
CA ILE A 211 11.17 -17.95 0.99
C ILE A 211 10.52 -19.31 0.63
N PRO A 212 10.49 -19.70 -0.65
CA PRO A 212 9.93 -20.98 -1.09
C PRO A 212 10.68 -22.19 -0.54
#